data_AF-A0A2I0P0P5-F1
#
_entry.id   AF-A0A2I0P0P5-F1
#
_cell.length_a   1.000
_cell.length_b   1.000
_cell.length_c   1.000
_cell.angle_alpha   90.00
_cell.angle_beta   90.00
_cell.angle_gamma   90.00
#
_symmetry.space_group_name_H-M   'P 1'
#
loop_
_entity.id
_entity.type
_entity.pdbx_description
1 polymer ?
#
loop_
_entity_poly.entity_id
_entity_poly.type
_entity_poly.pdbx_seq_one_letter_code
_entity_poly.pdbx_strand_id
1 'polypeptide(L)'
;ELVSKAAGAKKIEVESASQKGIEMRGKVEGAMLKLGEKWRKHDFSALGADLWNTINKETSRCIKCYSCIEKCPVCSSTSFEGREESYMVRRGVIPADPMFHMRRFAHISDSCVNCGQCEELCPVEIPLALFSHAIRVEADNAFEPKLGKSMYTN
;
A
#
# COMPACT_ATOMS: atom_id res chain seq x y z
N GLU A 1 1.16 21.48 18.84
CA GLU A 1 1.80 22.13 20.02
C GLU A 1 3.13 22.80 19.69
N LEU A 2 4.07 22.12 19.00
CA LEU A 2 5.39 22.64 18.64
C LEU A 2 5.34 23.94 17.81
N VAL A 3 4.59 23.95 16.70
CA VAL A 3 4.46 25.12 15.82
C VAL A 3 3.85 26.31 16.57
N SER A 4 2.79 26.08 17.33
CA SER A 4 2.11 27.11 18.13
C SER A 4 3.04 27.73 19.18
N LYS A 5 3.86 26.92 19.87
CA LYS A 5 4.87 27.40 20.84
C LYS A 5 5.97 28.21 20.15
N ALA A 6 6.46 27.76 18.99
CA ALA A 6 7.49 28.47 18.23
C ALA A 6 7.00 29.82 17.69
N ALA A 7 5.75 29.88 17.21
CA ALA A 7 5.10 31.12 16.81
C ALA A 7 4.91 32.07 18.00
N GLY A 8 4.43 31.56 19.14
CA GLY A 8 4.30 32.35 20.37
C GLY A 8 5.64 32.90 20.90
N ALA A 9 6.72 32.13 20.74
CA ALA A 9 8.08 32.55 21.07
C ALA A 9 8.75 33.44 19.99
N LYS A 10 8.02 33.82 18.93
CA LYS A 10 8.50 34.62 17.80
C LYS A 10 9.76 34.07 17.14
N LYS A 11 9.88 32.73 17.08
CA LYS A 11 11.00 32.05 16.40
C LYS A 11 10.68 31.72 14.95
N ILE A 12 9.41 31.79 14.57
CA ILE A 12 8.91 31.62 13.22
C ILE A 12 7.85 32.68 12.93
N GLU A 13 7.74 33.07 11.67
CA GLU A 13 6.61 33.84 11.17
C GLU A 13 5.54 32.88 10.65
N VAL A 14 4.28 33.26 10.82
CA VAL A 14 3.12 32.49 10.34
C VAL A 14 2.18 33.41 9.60
N GLU A 15 1.74 32.98 8.43
CA GLU A 15 0.71 33.65 7.65
C GLU A 15 -0.41 32.65 7.32
N SER A 16 -1.62 33.16 7.11
CA SER A 16 -2.71 32.35 6.58
C SER A 16 -2.44 31.99 5.12
N ALA A 17 -2.79 30.77 4.72
CA ALA A 17 -2.68 30.39 3.32
C ALA A 17 -3.55 31.32 2.45
N SER A 18 -2.97 31.82 1.35
CA SER A 18 -3.70 32.68 0.43
C SER A 18 -4.93 31.97 -0.14
N GLN A 19 -6.05 32.70 -0.26
CA GLN A 19 -7.32 32.13 -0.75
C GLN A 19 -7.16 31.52 -2.15
N LYS A 20 -6.45 32.23 -3.05
CA LYS A 20 -6.11 31.73 -4.38
C LYS A 20 -5.29 30.43 -4.32
N GLY A 21 -4.37 30.31 -3.36
CA GLY A 21 -3.57 29.10 -3.14
C GLY A 21 -4.42 27.91 -2.72
N ILE A 22 -5.38 28.12 -1.81
CA ILE A 22 -6.33 27.09 -1.37
C ILE A 22 -7.16 26.60 -2.56
N GLU A 23 -7.74 27.50 -3.34
CA GLU A 23 -8.53 27.15 -4.52
C GLU A 23 -7.74 26.37 -5.57
N MET A 24 -6.48 26.76 -5.81
CA MET A 24 -5.61 26.04 -6.75
C MET A 24 -5.29 24.63 -6.25
N ARG A 25 -4.99 24.46 -4.95
CA ARG A 25 -4.75 23.12 -4.38
C ARG A 25 -5.97 22.22 -4.49
N GLY A 26 -7.17 22.74 -4.20
CA GLY A 26 -8.42 21.97 -4.36
C GLY A 26 -8.66 21.53 -5.80
N LYS A 27 -8.37 22.39 -6.79
CA LYS A 27 -8.47 22.02 -8.22
C LYS A 27 -7.48 20.93 -8.61
N VAL A 28 -6.22 21.04 -8.15
CA VAL A 28 -5.17 20.06 -8.42
C VAL A 28 -5.51 18.72 -7.75
N GLU A 29 -5.91 18.73 -6.48
CA GLU A 29 -6.34 17.53 -5.76
C GLU A 29 -7.50 16.84 -6.49
N GLY A 30 -8.55 17.58 -6.87
CA GLY A 30 -9.66 17.02 -7.63
C GLY A 30 -9.25 16.42 -8.97
N ALA A 31 -8.27 17.01 -9.66
CA ALA A 31 -7.73 16.44 -10.90
C ALA A 31 -6.93 15.15 -10.63
N MET A 32 -6.10 15.12 -9.59
CA MET A 32 -5.31 13.94 -9.22
C MET A 32 -6.18 12.78 -8.75
N LEU A 33 -7.24 13.06 -7.98
CA LEU A 33 -8.22 12.06 -7.54
C LEU A 33 -8.94 11.42 -8.74
N LYS A 34 -9.41 12.22 -9.70
CA LYS A 34 -10.03 11.72 -10.93
C LYS A 34 -9.06 10.88 -11.76
N LEU A 35 -7.80 11.30 -11.85
CA LEU A 35 -6.77 10.53 -12.54
C LEU A 35 -6.52 9.18 -11.85
N GLY A 36 -6.42 9.18 -10.52
CA GLY A 36 -6.27 7.97 -9.72
C GLY A 36 -7.47 7.02 -9.88
N GLU A 37 -8.70 7.54 -9.87
CA GLU A 37 -9.91 6.75 -10.14
C GLU A 37 -9.92 6.14 -11.55
N LYS A 38 -9.51 6.91 -12.56
CA LYS A 38 -9.40 6.42 -13.94
C LYS A 38 -8.45 5.22 -14.03
N TRP A 39 -7.25 5.33 -13.44
CA TRP A 39 -6.26 4.24 -13.47
C TRP A 39 -6.67 3.06 -12.60
N ARG A 40 -7.24 3.28 -11.41
CA ARG A 40 -7.82 2.18 -10.61
C ARG A 40 -8.86 1.41 -11.40
N LYS A 41 -9.77 2.10 -12.10
CA LYS A 41 -10.78 1.46 -12.94
C LYS A 41 -10.13 0.66 -14.06
N HIS A 42 -9.13 1.23 -14.75
CA HIS A 42 -8.38 0.53 -15.80
C HIS A 42 -7.73 -0.75 -15.25
N ASP A 43 -6.90 -0.64 -14.22
CA ASP A 43 -6.09 -1.74 -13.71
C ASP A 43 -6.93 -2.82 -13.04
N PHE A 44 -7.93 -2.43 -12.23
CA PHE A 44 -8.75 -3.40 -11.51
C PHE A 44 -9.74 -4.12 -12.43
N SER A 45 -10.25 -3.46 -13.48
CA SER A 45 -11.11 -4.14 -14.46
C SER A 45 -10.34 -5.19 -15.26
N ALA A 46 -9.10 -4.87 -15.67
CA ALA A 46 -8.22 -5.81 -16.33
C ALA A 46 -7.86 -6.99 -15.41
N LEU A 47 -7.50 -6.70 -14.16
CA LEU A 47 -7.15 -7.72 -13.17
C LEU A 47 -8.33 -8.62 -12.81
N GLY A 48 -9.53 -8.06 -12.64
CA GLY A 48 -10.73 -8.80 -12.25
C GLY A 48 -11.19 -9.86 -13.23
N ALA A 49 -10.82 -9.74 -14.52
CA ALA A 49 -11.18 -10.72 -15.55
C ALA A 49 -10.53 -12.10 -15.35
N ASP A 50 -9.33 -12.15 -14.75
CA ASP A 50 -8.58 -13.40 -14.55
C ASP A 50 -7.66 -13.33 -13.30
N LEU A 51 -8.22 -12.85 -12.19
CA LEU A 51 -7.48 -12.47 -10.99
C LEU A 51 -6.55 -13.57 -10.46
N TRP A 52 -7.09 -14.77 -10.21
CA TRP A 52 -6.35 -15.85 -9.55
C TRP A 52 -5.27 -16.44 -10.45
N ASN A 53 -5.53 -16.59 -11.75
CA ASN A 53 -4.52 -17.06 -12.68
C ASN A 53 -3.42 -16.00 -12.87
N THR A 54 -3.77 -14.72 -12.91
CA THR A 54 -2.80 -13.63 -12.96
C THR A 54 -1.90 -13.60 -11.73
N ILE A 55 -2.48 -13.63 -10.53
CA ILE A 55 -1.72 -13.69 -9.27
C ILE A 55 -0.82 -14.93 -9.26
N ASN A 56 -1.36 -16.10 -9.57
CA ASN A 56 -0.59 -17.34 -9.56
C ASN A 56 0.56 -17.30 -10.57
N LYS A 57 0.31 -16.85 -11.80
CA LYS A 57 1.32 -16.70 -12.85
C LYS A 57 2.46 -15.78 -12.40
N GLU A 58 2.14 -14.57 -11.94
CA GLU A 58 3.16 -13.59 -11.55
C GLU A 58 3.92 -14.05 -10.29
N THR A 59 3.21 -14.52 -9.27
CA THR A 59 3.83 -14.93 -8.00
C THR A 59 4.60 -16.25 -8.06
N SER A 60 4.32 -17.12 -9.06
CA SER A 60 5.09 -18.35 -9.31
C SER A 60 6.56 -18.09 -9.69
N ARG A 61 6.93 -16.84 -10.02
CA ARG A 61 8.32 -16.42 -10.27
C ARG A 61 9.06 -15.98 -9.00
N CYS A 62 8.38 -15.93 -7.85
CA CYS A 62 8.94 -15.39 -6.62
C CYS A 62 10.09 -16.24 -6.07
N ILE A 63 11.22 -15.57 -5.80
CA ILE A 63 12.44 -16.18 -5.26
C ILE A 63 12.58 -16.07 -3.74
N LYS A 64 11.52 -15.66 -3.03
CA LYS A 64 11.53 -15.38 -1.59
C LYS A 64 12.72 -14.50 -1.16
N CYS A 65 12.94 -13.36 -1.84
CA CYS A 65 13.98 -12.40 -1.45
C CYS A 65 13.59 -11.48 -0.28
N TYR A 66 12.32 -11.51 0.14
CA TYR A 66 11.75 -10.75 1.26
C TYR A 66 11.80 -9.21 1.16
N SER A 67 12.36 -8.62 0.09
CA SER A 67 12.38 -7.15 -0.11
C SER A 67 11.00 -6.50 0.05
N CYS A 68 9.95 -7.15 -0.47
CA CYS A 68 8.58 -6.65 -0.39
C CYS A 68 7.98 -6.64 1.02
N ILE A 69 8.59 -7.35 1.96
CA ILE A 69 8.21 -7.38 3.38
C ILE A 69 9.08 -6.38 4.15
N GLU A 70 10.40 -6.47 4.01
CA GLU A 70 11.35 -5.65 4.78
C GLU A 70 11.23 -4.16 4.53
N LYS A 71 10.83 -3.77 3.31
CA LYS A 71 10.72 -2.37 2.90
C LYS A 71 9.31 -1.82 3.01
N CYS A 72 8.39 -2.63 3.52
CA CYS A 72 7.01 -2.19 3.69
C CYS A 72 6.87 -1.37 4.98
N PRO A 73 6.41 -0.11 4.90
CA PRO A 73 6.32 0.77 6.07
C PRO A 73 5.27 0.33 7.10
N VAL A 74 4.36 -0.59 6.73
CA VAL A 74 3.30 -1.08 7.61
C VAL A 74 3.60 -2.45 8.21
N CYS A 75 4.68 -3.09 7.76
CA CYS A 75 5.12 -4.35 8.36
C CYS A 75 6.07 -4.07 9.50
N SER A 76 5.73 -4.55 10.69
CA SER A 76 6.72 -4.72 11.75
C SER A 76 7.53 -5.97 11.44
N SER A 77 8.74 -5.79 10.93
CA SER A 77 9.69 -6.89 10.73
C SER A 77 10.11 -7.45 12.09
N THR A 78 9.38 -8.44 12.58
CA THR A 78 9.82 -9.26 13.70
C THR A 78 10.72 -10.35 13.14
N SER A 79 11.88 -10.57 13.76
CA SER A 79 12.86 -11.55 13.26
C SER A 79 12.25 -12.94 13.08
N PHE A 80 12.76 -13.68 12.10
CA PHE A 80 12.38 -15.09 11.88
C PHE A 80 13.09 -16.04 12.85
N GLU A 81 14.08 -15.54 13.60
CA GLU A 81 14.84 -16.31 14.59
C GLU A 81 13.91 -16.87 15.67
N GLY A 82 14.08 -18.16 15.98
CA GLY A 82 13.31 -18.85 17.01
C GLY A 82 11.86 -19.22 16.65
N ARG A 83 11.37 -18.92 15.43
CA ARG A 83 10.04 -19.38 15.01
C ARG A 83 10.06 -20.84 14.57
N GLU A 84 9.03 -21.59 14.95
CA GLU A 84 8.77 -22.92 14.41
C GLU A 84 8.57 -22.89 12.88
N GLU A 85 8.83 -24.02 12.24
CA GLU A 85 8.57 -24.16 10.81
C GLU A 85 7.06 -24.06 10.53
N SER A 86 6.69 -23.24 9.53
CA SER A 86 5.29 -23.13 9.16
C SER A 86 4.90 -24.29 8.26
N TYR A 87 3.85 -25.02 8.65
CA TYR A 87 3.24 -26.07 7.82
C TYR A 87 2.82 -25.61 6.41
N MET A 88 2.45 -24.32 6.27
CA MET A 88 1.91 -23.77 5.01
C MET A 88 2.94 -22.95 4.22
N VAL A 89 4.04 -22.53 4.83
CA VAL A 89 5.08 -21.71 4.19
C VAL A 89 6.44 -22.29 4.54
N ARG A 90 6.91 -23.20 3.69
CA ARG A 90 8.14 -23.96 3.91
C ARG A 90 9.37 -23.09 3.70
N ARG A 91 10.39 -23.29 4.53
CA ARG A 91 11.69 -22.61 4.39
C ARG A 91 12.48 -23.25 3.25
N GLY A 92 13.31 -22.47 2.56
CA GLY A 92 14.21 -22.96 1.50
C GLY A 92 13.55 -23.43 0.19
N VAL A 93 12.22 -23.54 0.12
CA VAL A 93 11.51 -23.93 -1.11
C VAL A 93 11.35 -22.71 -2.02
N ILE A 94 11.82 -22.81 -3.27
CA ILE A 94 11.60 -21.83 -4.33
C ILE A 94 11.15 -22.55 -5.62
N PRO A 95 10.29 -21.93 -6.46
CA PRO A 95 9.61 -20.65 -6.24
C PRO A 95 8.65 -20.68 -5.05
N ALA A 96 8.20 -19.50 -4.60
CA ALA A 96 7.42 -19.42 -3.37
C ALA A 96 6.06 -20.12 -3.45
N ASP A 97 5.72 -20.89 -2.41
CA ASP A 97 4.39 -21.48 -2.25
C ASP A 97 3.32 -20.36 -2.29
N PRO A 98 2.15 -20.57 -2.91
CA PRO A 98 1.09 -19.54 -2.98
C PRO A 98 0.70 -18.95 -1.62
N MET A 99 0.78 -19.77 -0.57
CA MET A 99 0.52 -19.36 0.81
C MET A 99 1.47 -18.28 1.34
N PHE A 100 2.69 -18.15 0.80
CA PHE A 100 3.61 -17.06 1.14
C PHE A 100 2.99 -15.71 0.78
N HIS A 101 2.48 -15.58 -0.44
CA HIS A 101 1.84 -14.36 -0.94
C HIS A 101 0.47 -14.15 -0.30
N MET A 102 -0.32 -15.22 -0.12
CA MET A 102 -1.62 -15.11 0.54
C MET A 102 -1.49 -14.56 1.97
N ARG A 103 -0.56 -15.10 2.76
CA ARG A 103 -0.26 -14.58 4.10
C ARG A 103 0.16 -13.12 4.04
N ARG A 104 0.99 -12.77 3.06
CA ARG A 104 1.47 -11.39 2.85
C ARG A 104 0.31 -10.44 2.59
N PHE A 105 -0.57 -10.76 1.64
CA PHE A 105 -1.69 -9.91 1.27
C PHE A 105 -2.70 -9.77 2.40
N ALA A 106 -3.01 -10.87 3.10
CA ALA A 106 -3.89 -10.84 4.27
C ALA A 106 -3.31 -10.01 5.42
N HIS A 107 -2.00 -10.03 5.64
CA HIS A 107 -1.37 -9.28 6.72
C HIS A 107 -1.50 -7.75 6.57
N ILE A 108 -1.56 -7.24 5.34
CA ILE A 108 -1.65 -5.79 5.05
C ILE A 108 -2.96 -5.40 4.37
N SER A 109 -3.95 -6.28 4.34
CA SER A 109 -5.19 -6.04 3.60
C SER A 109 -5.96 -4.83 4.12
N ASP A 110 -5.79 -4.46 5.39
CA ASP A 110 -6.34 -3.25 6.01
C ASP A 110 -5.32 -2.11 6.04
N SER A 111 -4.04 -2.40 6.25
CA SER A 111 -3.05 -1.37 6.56
C SER A 111 -2.32 -0.83 5.33
N CYS A 112 -2.45 -1.47 4.16
CA CYS A 112 -1.73 -1.07 2.95
C CYS A 112 -2.04 0.39 2.55
N VAL A 113 -1.00 1.22 2.51
CA VAL A 113 -1.07 2.63 2.08
C VAL A 113 -0.70 2.84 0.60
N ASN A 114 -0.59 1.74 -0.16
CA ASN A 114 -0.22 1.74 -1.57
C ASN A 114 1.06 2.55 -1.89
N CYS A 115 2.12 2.39 -1.10
CA CYS A 115 3.39 3.12 -1.28
C CYS A 115 4.26 2.65 -2.45
N GLY A 116 3.93 1.52 -3.10
CA GLY A 116 4.67 1.01 -4.28
C GLY A 116 5.98 0.26 -3.99
N GLN A 117 6.57 0.41 -2.81
CA GLN A 117 7.91 -0.14 -2.49
C GLN A 117 8.05 -1.66 -2.69
N CYS A 118 6.97 -2.42 -2.49
CA CYS A 118 7.00 -3.87 -2.69
C CYS A 118 7.20 -4.29 -4.15
N GLU A 119 6.70 -3.49 -5.09
CA GLU A 119 6.81 -3.72 -6.52
C GLU A 119 8.09 -3.12 -7.07
N GLU A 120 8.42 -1.89 -6.68
CA GLU A 120 9.64 -1.17 -7.08
C GLU A 120 10.92 -1.95 -6.76
N LEU A 121 10.94 -2.65 -5.62
CA LEU A 121 12.12 -3.39 -5.14
C LEU A 121 12.07 -4.88 -5.47
N CYS A 122 11.09 -5.33 -6.26
CA CYS A 122 10.97 -6.73 -6.65
C CYS A 122 11.96 -7.06 -7.78
N PRO A 123 12.97 -7.92 -7.56
CA PRO A 123 13.97 -8.22 -8.60
C PRO A 123 13.41 -9.05 -9.77
N VAL A 124 12.18 -9.55 -9.64
CA VAL A 124 11.48 -10.36 -10.66
C VAL A 124 10.17 -9.69 -11.13
N GLU A 125 10.05 -8.39 -10.86
CA GLU A 125 9.01 -7.50 -11.39
C GLU A 125 7.57 -8.03 -11.18
N ILE A 126 7.30 -8.58 -10.00
CA ILE A 126 5.94 -9.00 -9.63
C ILE A 126 5.13 -7.74 -9.27
N PRO A 127 3.94 -7.54 -9.85
CA PRO A 127 3.11 -6.36 -9.59
C PRO A 127 2.41 -6.42 -8.22
N LEU A 128 3.21 -6.45 -7.15
CA LEU A 128 2.76 -6.64 -5.77
C LEU A 128 1.95 -5.44 -5.26
N ALA A 129 2.21 -4.23 -5.76
CA ALA A 129 1.46 -3.05 -5.36
C ALA A 129 0.06 -3.09 -5.96
N LEU A 130 -0.06 -3.47 -7.25
CA LEU A 130 -1.35 -3.71 -7.90
C LEU A 130 -2.21 -4.70 -7.11
N PHE A 131 -1.66 -5.89 -6.80
CA PHE A 131 -2.41 -6.92 -6.07
C PHE A 131 -2.81 -6.47 -4.67
N SER A 132 -1.88 -5.86 -3.91
CA SER A 132 -2.16 -5.42 -2.55
C SER A 132 -3.18 -4.28 -2.51
N HIS A 133 -3.13 -3.35 -3.48
CA HIS A 133 -4.08 -2.26 -3.58
C HIS A 133 -5.47 -2.74 -3.98
N ALA A 134 -5.58 -3.67 -4.93
CA ALA A 134 -6.86 -4.27 -5.31
C ALA A 134 -7.54 -4.96 -4.11
N ILE A 135 -6.80 -5.78 -3.36
CA ILE A 135 -7.30 -6.48 -2.16
C ILE A 135 -7.73 -5.48 -1.08
N ARG A 136 -6.92 -4.44 -0.86
CA ARG A 136 -7.23 -3.37 0.10
C ARG A 136 -8.52 -2.65 -0.26
N VAL A 137 -8.72 -2.29 -1.52
CA VAL A 137 -9.95 -1.60 -1.99
C VAL A 137 -11.17 -2.52 -1.89
N GLU A 138 -11.00 -3.82 -2.18
CA GLU A 138 -12.07 -4.80 -2.02
C GLU A 138 -12.51 -4.92 -0.54
N ALA A 139 -11.56 -4.90 0.39
CA ALA A 139 -11.89 -4.89 1.82
C ALA A 139 -12.72 -3.66 2.24
N ASP A 140 -12.44 -2.47 1.70
CA ASP A 140 -13.24 -1.25 1.95
C ASP A 140 -14.66 -1.33 1.33
N ASN A 141 -14.86 -2.17 0.33
CA ASN A 141 -16.19 -2.38 -0.26
C ASN A 141 -16.99 -3.40 0.54
N ALA A 142 -16.33 -4.42 1.09
CA ALA A 142 -16.96 -5.55 1.76
C ALA A 142 -17.19 -5.34 3.26
N PHE A 143 -16.37 -4.51 3.94
CA PHE A 143 -16.36 -4.41 5.40
C PHE A 143 -16.43 -2.97 5.92
N GLU A 144 -17.05 -2.82 7.10
CA GLU A 144 -17.12 -1.56 7.87
C GLU A 144 -16.49 -1.77 9.26
N PRO A 145 -15.88 -0.73 9.88
CA PRO A 145 -15.65 0.59 9.30
C PRO A 145 -14.57 0.53 8.23
N LYS A 146 -14.77 1.28 7.14
CA LYS A 146 -13.67 1.56 6.20
C LYS A 146 -12.50 2.17 6.95
N LEU A 147 -11.25 1.91 6.54
CA LEU A 147 -10.15 2.66 7.15
C LEU A 147 -10.37 4.13 6.85
N GLY A 148 -10.35 4.91 7.94
CA GLY A 148 -11.00 6.21 8.00
C GLY A 148 -10.60 7.15 6.88
N LYS A 149 -11.53 8.06 6.54
CA LYS A 149 -11.21 9.20 5.68
C LYS A 149 -9.96 9.91 6.23
N SER A 150 -9.09 10.35 5.33
CA SER A 150 -7.98 11.24 5.68
C SER A 150 -8.48 12.34 6.62
N MET A 151 -7.81 12.52 7.76
CA MET A 151 -8.10 13.64 8.67
C MET A 151 -7.73 14.99 8.02
N TYR A 152 -6.97 14.97 6.93
CA TYR A 152 -6.62 16.12 6.13
C TYR A 152 -7.65 16.34 5.01
N THR A 153 -8.18 17.56 4.96
CA THR A 153 -8.95 18.12 3.85
C THR A 153 -8.30 19.45 3.44
N ASN A 154 -8.12 19.67 2.14
CA ASN A 154 -7.59 20.94 1.60
C ASN A 154 -8.50 22.13 1.88
#